data_AF-A0A1H0WIU7-F1
#
_entry.id   AF-A0A1H0WIU7-F1
#
_cell.length_a   1.000
_cell.length_b   1.000
_cell.length_c   1.000
_cell.angle_alpha   90.00
_cell.angle_beta   90.00
_cell.angle_gamma   90.00
#
_symmetry.space_group_name_H-M   'P 1'
#
loop_
_entity.id
_entity.type
_entity.pdbx_description
1 polymer ?
#
loop_
_entity_poly.entity_id
_entity_poly.type
_entity_poly.pdbx_seq_one_letter_code
_entity_poly.pdbx_strand_id
1 'polypeptide(L)'
;MVENPRLSYGLFHAVAQPVYSWGVVRRVEFPGVNIDIGHMRNLAWSRNNDKAQWVAYNRMRGQYMSALEHMVPAAFFSDPNWCNLPGQKANPAFEVCPQGISSMSANSIAAKQGQKIFQINNAIYMESPDIVDTKLAAHSEATKNKLRKALISGYEVTVHEAPITYNRWVGSGFVIIDPATGSGAYTIEGGSNGGAFNLPSAFSLCTGFWSSLWTNFSVTNAVIPGVALPMGVTLLTGSFVVDALGGITLLKIFLNWNALVAAWAIGPAIVMAIAVSLINFILMSLVFELGILIGSAAVAAANTCRKGD
;
A
#
# COMPACT_ATOMS: atom_id res chain seq x y z
N MET A 1 -12.29 12.00 -36.98
CA MET A 1 -10.90 11.75 -36.55
C MET A 1 -10.13 11.02 -37.64
N VAL A 2 -8.81 11.16 -37.65
CA VAL A 2 -7.84 10.30 -38.34
C VAL A 2 -6.98 9.67 -37.25
N GLU A 3 -6.83 8.35 -37.27
CA GLU A 3 -6.08 7.58 -36.28
C GLU A 3 -4.99 6.77 -37.00
N ASN A 4 -3.78 6.78 -36.47
CA ASN A 4 -2.71 5.88 -36.88
C ASN A 4 -2.12 5.19 -35.64
N PRO A 5 -2.51 3.93 -35.37
CA PRO A 5 -2.03 3.19 -34.22
C PRO A 5 -0.53 2.93 -34.35
N ARG A 6 0.20 3.11 -33.25
CA ARG A 6 1.63 2.82 -33.17
C ARG A 6 1.88 1.62 -32.28
N LEU A 7 3.12 1.14 -32.31
CA LEU A 7 3.59 0.06 -31.45
C LEU A 7 3.27 0.38 -29.99
N SER A 8 2.51 -0.51 -29.38
CA SER A 8 2.08 -0.50 -27.99
C SER A 8 2.58 -1.80 -27.36
N TYR A 9 2.84 -1.79 -26.05
CA TYR A 9 3.33 -2.95 -25.34
C TYR A 9 2.70 -3.05 -23.96
N GLY A 10 2.62 -4.28 -23.48
CA GLY A 10 2.11 -4.62 -22.18
C GLY A 10 2.67 -5.95 -21.71
N LEU A 11 2.39 -6.26 -20.46
CA LEU A 11 2.78 -7.47 -19.79
C LEU A 11 1.53 -8.29 -19.49
N PHE A 12 1.63 -9.60 -19.69
CA PHE A 12 0.57 -10.54 -19.36
C PHE A 12 1.17 -11.65 -18.50
N HIS A 13 0.67 -11.81 -17.28
CA HIS A 13 1.23 -12.72 -16.30
C HIS A 13 0.16 -13.61 -15.68
N ALA A 14 0.49 -14.89 -15.57
CA ALA A 14 -0.18 -15.82 -14.69
C ALA A 14 0.22 -15.53 -13.23
N VAL A 15 -0.77 -15.37 -12.35
CA VAL A 15 -0.53 -15.31 -10.91
C VAL A 15 -0.58 -16.73 -10.38
N ALA A 16 0.51 -17.16 -9.73
CA ALA A 16 0.63 -18.47 -9.10
C ALA A 16 0.84 -18.29 -7.59
N GLN A 17 0.04 -18.99 -6.79
CA GLN A 17 0.12 -18.95 -5.33
C GLN A 17 0.63 -20.31 -4.80
N PRO A 18 1.90 -20.42 -4.42
CA PRO A 18 2.43 -21.65 -3.85
C PRO A 18 1.88 -21.89 -2.44
N VAL A 19 1.42 -23.11 -2.17
CA VAL A 19 1.01 -23.60 -0.87
C VAL A 19 2.14 -24.40 -0.27
N TYR A 20 2.64 -23.94 0.88
CA TYR A 20 3.77 -24.54 1.57
C TYR A 20 3.31 -25.49 2.67
N SER A 21 4.11 -26.52 2.91
CA SER A 21 4.00 -27.38 4.07
C SER A 21 5.41 -27.69 4.56
N TRP A 22 5.72 -27.29 5.80
CA TRP A 22 7.08 -27.36 6.38
C TRP A 22 8.16 -26.70 5.50
N GLY A 23 7.88 -25.52 4.94
CA GLY A 23 8.83 -24.79 4.11
C GLY A 23 9.02 -25.33 2.68
N VAL A 24 8.34 -26.43 2.33
CA VAL A 24 8.38 -27.01 0.98
C VAL A 24 7.08 -26.72 0.23
N VAL A 25 7.18 -26.29 -1.03
CA VAL A 25 6.01 -26.10 -1.90
C VAL A 25 5.38 -27.47 -2.18
N ARG A 26 4.11 -27.65 -1.79
CA ARG A 26 3.36 -28.90 -2.01
C ARG A 26 2.33 -28.81 -3.12
N ARG A 27 1.81 -27.60 -3.38
CA ARG A 27 0.81 -27.33 -4.42
C ARG A 27 1.00 -25.90 -4.92
N VAL A 28 0.61 -25.65 -6.16
CA VAL A 28 0.49 -24.29 -6.70
C VAL A 28 -0.98 -24.07 -7.06
N GLU A 29 -1.55 -23.00 -6.52
CA GLU A 29 -2.89 -22.55 -6.88
C GLU A 29 -2.80 -21.47 -7.96
N PHE A 30 -3.77 -21.46 -8.86
CA PHE A 30 -3.89 -20.47 -9.93
C PHE A 30 -5.03 -19.50 -9.59
N PRO A 31 -4.75 -18.41 -8.85
CA PRO A 31 -5.76 -17.41 -8.53
C PRO A 31 -6.27 -16.63 -9.76
N GLY A 32 -5.45 -16.48 -10.82
CA GLY A 32 -5.89 -15.80 -12.04
C GLY A 32 -4.74 -15.26 -12.89
N VAL A 33 -5.09 -14.35 -13.79
CA VAL A 33 -4.16 -13.65 -14.70
C VAL A 33 -4.23 -12.15 -14.49
N ASN A 34 -3.09 -11.49 -14.67
CA ASN A 34 -2.99 -10.03 -14.67
C ASN A 34 -2.47 -9.55 -16.02
N ILE A 35 -3.05 -8.46 -16.49
CA ILE A 35 -2.59 -7.74 -17.67
C ILE A 35 -2.27 -6.30 -17.27
N ASP A 36 -1.15 -5.79 -17.77
CA ASP A 36 -0.72 -4.40 -17.57
C ASP A 36 -0.22 -3.83 -18.90
N ILE A 37 -0.95 -2.89 -19.48
CA ILE A 37 -0.50 -2.22 -20.70
C ILE A 37 0.27 -0.96 -20.32
N GLY A 38 1.58 -1.11 -20.18
CA GLY A 38 2.46 -0.01 -19.75
C GLY A 38 2.47 1.18 -20.72
N HIS A 39 2.24 0.97 -22.02
CA HIS A 39 2.16 2.10 -22.95
C HIS A 39 1.32 1.79 -24.20
N MET A 40 0.32 2.63 -24.44
CA MET A 40 -0.42 2.66 -25.71
C MET A 40 -0.06 3.89 -26.51
N ARG A 41 0.41 3.69 -27.75
CA ARG A 41 0.80 4.77 -28.64
C ARG A 41 -0.20 4.92 -29.76
N ASN A 42 -0.67 6.14 -29.95
CA ASN A 42 -1.55 6.48 -31.04
C ASN A 42 -1.20 7.86 -31.58
N LEU A 43 -1.23 8.03 -32.90
CA LEU A 43 -1.28 9.34 -33.51
C LEU A 43 -2.71 9.60 -33.97
N ALA A 44 -3.38 10.54 -33.31
CA ALA A 44 -4.71 10.96 -33.70
C ALA A 44 -4.73 12.43 -34.08
N TRP A 45 -5.55 12.79 -35.06
CA TRP A 45 -5.80 14.17 -35.48
C TRP A 45 -7.28 14.39 -35.79
N SER A 46 -7.79 15.59 -35.48
CA SER A 46 -9.15 15.97 -35.90
C SER A 46 -9.14 16.34 -37.38
N ARG A 47 -10.11 15.81 -38.15
CA ARG A 47 -10.24 16.14 -39.59
C ARG A 47 -10.46 17.65 -39.80
N ASN A 48 -11.07 18.31 -38.83
CA ASN A 48 -11.38 19.74 -38.86
C ASN A 48 -10.32 20.58 -38.11
N ASN A 49 -9.21 19.96 -37.69
CA ASN A 49 -8.18 20.60 -36.86
C ASN A 49 -8.72 21.16 -35.52
N ASP A 50 -9.79 20.57 -35.00
CA ASP A 50 -10.38 20.96 -33.72
C ASP A 50 -9.69 20.25 -32.55
N LYS A 51 -9.07 21.03 -31.66
CA LYS A 51 -8.40 20.54 -30.45
C LYS A 51 -9.37 19.89 -29.47
N ALA A 52 -10.59 20.42 -29.30
CA ALA A 52 -11.56 19.87 -28.35
C ALA A 52 -12.01 18.47 -28.77
N GLN A 53 -12.24 18.27 -30.08
CA GLN A 53 -12.53 16.94 -30.64
C GLN A 53 -11.36 15.97 -30.46
N TRP A 54 -10.13 16.44 -30.61
CA TRP A 54 -8.94 15.61 -30.39
C TRP A 54 -8.79 15.18 -28.92
N VAL A 55 -8.96 16.10 -27.97
CA VAL A 55 -8.95 15.80 -26.52
C VAL A 55 -10.06 14.82 -26.16
N ALA A 56 -11.30 15.06 -26.63
CA ALA A 56 -12.43 14.18 -26.37
C ALA A 56 -12.20 12.76 -26.92
N TYR A 57 -11.61 12.66 -28.11
CA TYR A 57 -11.26 11.39 -28.72
C TYR A 57 -10.19 10.64 -27.92
N ASN A 58 -9.14 11.32 -27.44
CA ASN A 58 -8.12 10.69 -26.60
C ASN A 58 -8.71 10.15 -25.29
N ARG A 59 -9.60 10.90 -24.65
CA ARG A 59 -10.32 10.44 -23.44
C ARG A 59 -11.15 9.19 -23.71
N MET A 60 -11.95 9.21 -24.78
CA MET A 60 -12.73 8.07 -25.24
C MET A 60 -11.85 6.85 -25.51
N ARG A 61 -10.71 7.05 -26.19
CA ARG A 61 -9.79 5.95 -26.52
C ARG A 61 -9.18 5.33 -25.27
N GLY A 62 -8.73 6.14 -24.31
CA GLY A 62 -8.21 5.64 -23.04
C GLY A 62 -9.24 4.83 -22.25
N GLN A 63 -10.47 5.35 -22.13
CA GLN A 63 -11.56 4.64 -21.46
C GLN A 63 -11.89 3.32 -22.15
N TYR A 64 -11.95 3.33 -23.48
CA TYR A 64 -12.22 2.13 -24.27
C TYR A 64 -11.11 1.08 -24.10
N MET A 65 -9.84 1.48 -24.13
CA MET A 65 -8.75 0.53 -23.97
C MET A 65 -8.67 -0.06 -22.56
N SER A 66 -8.89 0.75 -21.51
CA SER A 66 -9.02 0.22 -20.14
C SER A 66 -10.21 -0.74 -20.00
N ALA A 67 -11.30 -0.51 -20.74
CA ALA A 67 -12.39 -1.47 -20.80
C ALA A 67 -11.96 -2.78 -21.50
N LEU A 68 -11.18 -2.72 -22.59
CA LEU A 68 -10.67 -3.91 -23.25
C LEU A 68 -9.68 -4.71 -22.40
N GLU A 69 -8.87 -4.04 -21.56
CA GLU A 69 -7.92 -4.70 -20.65
C GLU A 69 -8.58 -5.72 -19.72
N HIS A 70 -9.82 -5.50 -19.31
CA HIS A 70 -10.54 -6.49 -18.52
C HIS A 70 -11.44 -7.41 -19.34
N MET A 71 -12.07 -6.90 -20.40
CA MET A 71 -13.04 -7.67 -21.19
C MET A 71 -12.38 -8.76 -22.02
N VAL A 72 -11.23 -8.48 -22.66
CA VAL A 72 -10.59 -9.43 -23.57
C VAL A 72 -10.06 -10.66 -22.82
N PRO A 73 -9.30 -10.52 -21.71
CA PRO A 73 -8.90 -11.68 -20.92
C PRO A 73 -10.10 -12.41 -20.32
N ALA A 74 -11.11 -11.69 -19.82
CA ALA A 74 -12.30 -12.33 -19.27
C ALA A 74 -13.00 -13.20 -20.32
N ALA A 75 -13.18 -12.72 -21.54
CA ALA A 75 -13.75 -13.50 -22.63
C ALA A 75 -12.86 -14.68 -23.05
N PHE A 76 -11.54 -14.51 -23.04
CA PHE A 76 -10.59 -15.56 -23.42
C PHE A 76 -10.53 -16.72 -22.41
N PHE A 77 -10.60 -16.43 -21.10
CA PHE A 77 -10.53 -17.44 -20.03
C PHE A 77 -11.90 -17.94 -19.55
N SER A 78 -12.99 -17.37 -20.05
CA SER A 78 -14.34 -17.85 -19.75
C SER A 78 -14.74 -18.98 -20.70
N ASP A 79 -15.22 -20.09 -20.16
CA ASP A 79 -15.77 -21.19 -20.95
C ASP A 79 -17.31 -21.08 -21.01
N PRO A 80 -17.91 -20.87 -22.20
CA PRO A 80 -19.36 -20.83 -22.38
C PRO A 80 -20.09 -22.11 -21.93
N ASN A 81 -19.39 -23.23 -21.81
CA ASN A 81 -19.98 -24.49 -21.36
C ASN A 81 -20.15 -24.56 -19.84
N TRP A 82 -19.47 -23.70 -19.07
CA TRP A 82 -19.45 -23.73 -17.61
C TRP A 82 -19.99 -22.45 -16.96
N CYS A 83 -20.12 -21.37 -17.73
CA CYS A 83 -20.68 -20.12 -17.24
C CYS A 83 -21.40 -19.33 -18.35
N ASN A 84 -22.30 -18.44 -17.94
CA ASN A 84 -23.04 -17.57 -18.83
C ASN A 84 -22.23 -16.33 -19.20
N LEU A 85 -21.84 -16.23 -20.46
CA LEU A 85 -21.17 -15.04 -21.00
C LEU A 85 -22.12 -13.84 -21.06
N PRO A 86 -21.62 -12.61 -20.79
CA PRO A 86 -22.41 -11.40 -20.97
C PRO A 86 -22.86 -11.23 -22.42
N GLY A 87 -24.15 -11.00 -22.65
CA GLY A 87 -24.71 -10.76 -23.99
C GLY A 87 -25.09 -12.02 -24.79
N GLN A 88 -24.90 -13.21 -24.23
CA GLN A 88 -25.42 -14.46 -24.82
C GLN A 88 -26.69 -14.92 -24.11
N LYS A 89 -27.45 -15.82 -24.74
CA LYS A 89 -28.64 -16.41 -24.13
C LYS A 89 -28.21 -17.20 -22.89
N ALA A 90 -28.58 -16.68 -21.71
CA ALA A 90 -28.23 -17.30 -20.44
C ALA A 90 -28.86 -18.70 -20.33
N ASN A 91 -28.05 -19.69 -20.03
CA ASN A 91 -28.50 -20.99 -19.57
C ASN A 91 -28.83 -20.89 -18.07
N PRO A 92 -30.07 -21.14 -17.64
CA PRO A 92 -30.45 -21.04 -16.22
C PRO A 92 -29.67 -22.01 -15.31
N ALA A 93 -28.98 -23.01 -15.85
CA ALA A 93 -28.15 -23.96 -15.08
C ALA A 93 -26.77 -23.41 -14.67
N PHE A 94 -26.34 -22.25 -15.20
CA PHE A 94 -24.99 -21.72 -14.99
C PHE A 94 -24.99 -20.32 -14.37
N GLU A 95 -23.96 -20.00 -13.60
CA GLU A 95 -23.72 -18.65 -13.08
C GLU A 95 -23.11 -17.73 -14.14
N VAL A 96 -23.13 -16.42 -13.92
CA VAL A 96 -22.49 -15.44 -14.82
C VAL A 96 -20.97 -15.63 -14.77
N CYS A 97 -20.31 -15.65 -15.92
CA CYS A 97 -18.87 -15.80 -16.00
C CYS A 97 -18.13 -14.72 -15.19
N PRO A 98 -17.03 -15.07 -14.49
CA PRO A 98 -16.18 -14.10 -13.82
C PRO A 98 -15.71 -13.01 -14.79
N GLN A 99 -15.92 -11.74 -14.43
CA GLN A 99 -15.43 -10.62 -15.21
C GLN A 99 -14.07 -10.17 -14.71
N GLY A 100 -13.23 -9.69 -15.63
CA GLY A 100 -11.97 -9.04 -15.28
C GLY A 100 -12.20 -7.68 -14.62
N ILE A 101 -11.18 -7.19 -13.92
CA ILE A 101 -11.19 -5.86 -13.31
C ILE A 101 -10.21 -4.93 -14.01
N SER A 102 -10.68 -3.72 -14.32
CA SER A 102 -9.94 -2.55 -14.82
C SER A 102 -10.40 -1.32 -14.05
N SER A 103 -9.78 -0.16 -14.28
CA SER A 103 -10.25 1.11 -13.69
C SER A 103 -11.69 1.43 -14.09
N MET A 104 -12.05 1.18 -15.36
CA MET A 104 -13.39 1.46 -15.86
C MET A 104 -14.44 0.50 -15.28
N SER A 105 -14.13 -0.81 -15.22
CA SER A 105 -15.07 -1.75 -14.61
C SER A 105 -15.17 -1.58 -13.09
N ALA A 106 -14.07 -1.24 -12.40
CA ALA A 106 -14.11 -0.93 -10.98
C ALA A 106 -14.99 0.29 -10.68
N ASN A 107 -14.86 1.38 -11.46
CA ASN A 107 -15.75 2.53 -11.33
C ASN A 107 -17.22 2.18 -11.63
N SER A 108 -17.47 1.32 -12.61
CA SER A 108 -18.83 0.86 -12.93
C SER A 108 -19.43 0.00 -11.80
N ILE A 109 -18.65 -0.91 -11.21
CA ILE A 109 -19.07 -1.75 -10.09
C ILE A 109 -19.33 -0.88 -8.85
N ALA A 110 -18.43 0.05 -8.54
CA ALA A 110 -18.60 1.00 -7.43
C ALA A 110 -19.89 1.82 -7.58
N ALA A 111 -20.16 2.34 -8.79
CA ALA A 111 -21.39 3.07 -9.08
C ALA A 111 -22.64 2.20 -8.90
N LYS A 112 -22.61 0.93 -9.33
CA LYS A 112 -23.71 -0.04 -9.10
C LYS A 112 -23.91 -0.37 -7.62
N GLN A 113 -22.84 -0.35 -6.82
CA GLN A 113 -22.87 -0.52 -5.37
C GLN A 113 -23.33 0.75 -4.62
N GLY A 114 -23.65 1.83 -5.34
CA GLY A 114 -24.12 3.09 -4.76
C GLY A 114 -23.01 3.98 -4.19
N GLN A 115 -21.74 3.66 -4.45
CA GLN A 115 -20.63 4.52 -4.05
C GLN A 115 -20.55 5.77 -4.92
N LYS A 116 -20.06 6.87 -4.33
CA LYS A 116 -19.81 8.10 -5.08
C LYS A 116 -18.56 7.93 -5.94
N ILE A 117 -18.64 8.41 -7.18
CA ILE A 117 -17.48 8.55 -8.07
C ILE A 117 -17.06 10.02 -8.05
N PHE A 118 -15.89 10.29 -7.48
CA PHE A 118 -15.33 11.63 -7.42
C PHE A 118 -14.59 11.96 -8.71
N GLN A 119 -14.86 13.14 -9.25
CA GLN A 119 -14.07 13.77 -10.31
C GLN A 119 -13.44 15.02 -9.71
N ILE A 120 -12.13 14.97 -9.50
CA ILE A 120 -11.37 16.01 -8.82
C ILE A 120 -10.42 16.60 -9.84
N ASN A 121 -10.56 17.90 -10.11
CA ASN A 121 -9.61 18.64 -10.94
C ASN A 121 -8.70 19.50 -10.06
N ASN A 122 -7.71 20.13 -10.68
CA ASN A 122 -6.76 20.99 -9.98
C ASN A 122 -7.44 22.15 -9.25
N ALA A 123 -8.47 22.78 -9.84
CA ALA A 123 -9.20 23.88 -9.21
C ALA A 123 -9.89 23.45 -7.90
N ILE A 124 -10.62 22.33 -7.93
CA ILE A 124 -11.26 21.74 -6.73
C ILE A 124 -10.21 21.41 -5.68
N TYR A 125 -9.06 20.86 -6.08
CA TYR A 125 -7.99 20.52 -5.15
C TYR A 125 -7.32 21.77 -4.53
N MET A 126 -7.18 22.87 -5.27
CA MET A 126 -6.67 24.13 -4.73
C MET A 126 -7.65 24.79 -3.74
N GLU A 127 -8.95 24.66 -3.98
CA GLU A 127 -10.00 25.15 -3.07
C GLU A 127 -10.14 24.27 -1.82
N SER A 128 -9.88 22.97 -1.92
CA SER A 128 -9.96 22.01 -0.82
C SER A 128 -8.83 20.97 -0.88
N PRO A 129 -7.62 21.31 -0.37
CA PRO A 129 -6.46 20.44 -0.44
C PRO A 129 -6.60 19.11 0.31
N ASP A 130 -7.49 19.06 1.30
CA ASP A 130 -7.81 17.89 2.13
C ASP A 130 -8.85 16.96 1.49
N ILE A 131 -9.36 17.27 0.29
CA ILE A 131 -10.41 16.47 -0.38
C ILE A 131 -9.97 15.01 -0.58
N VAL A 132 -8.69 14.77 -0.88
CA VAL A 132 -8.16 13.42 -1.06
C VAL A 132 -8.15 12.65 0.26
N ASP A 133 -7.77 13.30 1.35
CA ASP A 133 -7.67 12.64 2.65
C ASP A 133 -9.05 12.48 3.31
N THR A 134 -10.00 13.36 3.04
CA THR A 134 -11.35 13.32 3.61
C THR A 134 -12.32 12.46 2.80
N LYS A 135 -12.34 12.57 1.47
CA LYS A 135 -13.29 11.84 0.60
C LYS A 135 -12.79 10.47 0.18
N LEU A 136 -11.47 10.25 0.18
CA LEU A 136 -10.84 9.00 -0.24
C LEU A 136 -10.09 8.34 0.92
N ALA A 137 -10.56 8.56 2.15
CA ALA A 137 -9.93 8.06 3.37
C ALA A 137 -9.77 6.52 3.40
N ALA A 138 -10.64 5.78 2.69
CA ALA A 138 -10.62 4.33 2.61
C ALA A 138 -9.50 3.77 1.69
N HIS A 139 -8.86 4.61 0.88
CA HIS A 139 -7.78 4.21 -0.01
C HIS A 139 -6.44 4.16 0.71
N SER A 140 -5.50 3.38 0.19
CA SER A 140 -4.16 3.32 0.75
C SER A 140 -3.43 4.66 0.64
N GLU A 141 -2.52 4.91 1.58
CA GLU A 141 -1.70 6.13 1.59
C GLU A 141 -0.85 6.26 0.32
N ALA A 142 -0.39 5.14 -0.26
CA ALA A 142 0.33 5.14 -1.54
C ALA A 142 -0.55 5.68 -2.68
N THR A 143 -1.81 5.23 -2.76
CA THR A 143 -2.78 5.71 -3.74
C THR A 143 -3.08 7.19 -3.53
N LYS A 144 -3.40 7.62 -2.30
CA LYS A 144 -3.65 9.03 -1.98
C LYS A 144 -2.49 9.94 -2.36
N ASN A 145 -1.24 9.53 -2.07
CA ASN A 145 -0.05 10.26 -2.49
C ASN A 145 0.08 10.39 -4.01
N LYS A 146 -0.23 9.32 -4.76
CA LYS A 146 -0.23 9.35 -6.23
C LYS A 146 -1.27 10.34 -6.77
N LEU A 147 -2.48 10.32 -6.21
CA LEU A 147 -3.55 11.23 -6.60
C LEU A 147 -3.23 12.69 -6.27
N ARG A 148 -2.70 12.98 -5.07
CA ARG A 148 -2.25 14.34 -4.69
C ARG A 148 -1.20 14.88 -5.67
N LYS A 149 -0.18 14.08 -6.00
CA LYS A 149 0.86 14.49 -6.98
C LYS A 149 0.27 14.78 -8.35
N ALA A 150 -0.68 13.97 -8.81
CA ALA A 150 -1.36 14.19 -10.08
C ALA A 150 -2.18 15.49 -10.08
N LEU A 151 -2.96 15.72 -9.04
CA LEU A 151 -3.78 16.94 -8.89
C LEU A 151 -2.93 18.20 -8.83
N ILE A 152 -1.83 18.19 -8.06
CA ILE A 152 -0.86 19.30 -8.00
C ILE A 152 -0.23 19.58 -9.37
N SER A 153 -0.03 18.54 -10.19
CA SER A 153 0.53 18.65 -11.54
C SER A 153 -0.49 19.15 -12.58
N GLY A 154 -1.71 19.50 -12.18
CA GLY A 154 -2.75 20.00 -13.07
C GLY A 154 -3.63 18.92 -13.72
N TYR A 155 -3.47 17.66 -13.33
CA TYR A 155 -4.27 16.56 -13.88
C TYR A 155 -5.63 16.44 -13.21
N GLU A 156 -6.57 15.83 -13.93
CA GLU A 156 -7.91 15.48 -13.44
C GLU A 156 -7.91 14.03 -12.98
N VAL A 157 -8.47 13.77 -11.80
CA VAL A 157 -8.56 12.45 -11.20
C VAL A 157 -10.02 12.00 -11.14
N THR A 158 -10.30 10.79 -11.58
CA THR A 158 -11.59 10.10 -11.35
C THR A 158 -11.37 8.85 -10.54
N VAL A 159 -12.04 8.72 -9.40
CA VAL A 159 -11.87 7.61 -8.46
C VAL A 159 -13.15 7.42 -7.65
N HIS A 160 -13.45 6.19 -7.27
CA HIS A 160 -14.58 5.90 -6.39
C HIS A 160 -14.24 6.13 -4.90
N GLU A 161 -15.25 6.18 -4.04
CA GLU A 161 -15.12 6.56 -2.63
C GLU A 161 -14.33 5.56 -1.78
N ALA A 162 -14.47 4.26 -2.05
CA ALA A 162 -13.83 3.22 -1.26
C ALA A 162 -13.53 1.95 -2.10
N PRO A 163 -12.49 1.18 -1.74
CA PRO A 163 -12.19 -0.09 -2.39
C PRO A 163 -13.42 -0.99 -2.55
N ILE A 164 -13.60 -1.55 -3.73
CA ILE A 164 -14.68 -2.49 -4.02
C ILE A 164 -14.17 -3.92 -3.78
N THR A 165 -15.10 -4.78 -3.39
CA THR A 165 -14.89 -6.22 -3.38
C THR A 165 -15.64 -6.82 -4.56
N TYR A 166 -14.92 -7.52 -5.43
CA TYR A 166 -15.50 -8.27 -6.55
C TYR A 166 -14.85 -9.65 -6.63
N ASN A 167 -15.66 -10.70 -6.39
CA ASN A 167 -15.17 -12.07 -6.20
C ASN A 167 -14.08 -12.13 -5.11
N ARG A 168 -12.86 -12.54 -5.46
CA ARG A 168 -11.70 -12.61 -4.55
C ARG A 168 -10.78 -11.39 -4.64
N TRP A 169 -11.13 -10.41 -5.46
CA TRP A 169 -10.35 -9.19 -5.63
C TRP A 169 -10.91 -8.07 -4.77
N VAL A 170 -10.02 -7.37 -4.07
CA VAL A 170 -10.34 -6.16 -3.30
C VAL A 170 -9.38 -5.07 -3.76
N GLY A 171 -9.93 -3.94 -4.18
CA GLY A 171 -9.12 -2.84 -4.67
C GLY A 171 -9.95 -1.73 -5.27
N SER A 172 -9.26 -0.81 -5.94
CA SER A 172 -9.88 0.42 -6.44
C SER A 172 -9.50 0.72 -7.87
N GLY A 173 -10.39 1.32 -8.64
CA GLY A 173 -10.06 1.86 -9.95
C GLY A 173 -9.87 3.36 -9.85
N PHE A 174 -8.82 3.89 -10.45
CA PHE A 174 -8.67 5.34 -10.61
C PHE A 174 -8.11 5.69 -11.99
N VAL A 175 -8.53 6.85 -12.47
CA VAL A 175 -8.16 7.40 -13.77
C VAL A 175 -7.54 8.77 -13.54
N ILE A 176 -6.39 9.01 -14.14
CA ILE A 176 -5.69 10.30 -14.11
C ILE A 176 -5.61 10.79 -15.54
N ILE A 177 -6.21 11.94 -15.86
CA ILE A 177 -6.31 12.50 -17.20
C ILE A 177 -5.59 13.84 -17.25
N ASP A 178 -4.77 14.03 -18.28
CA ASP A 178 -4.28 15.36 -18.65
C ASP A 178 -5.38 16.13 -19.38
N PRO A 179 -5.92 17.23 -18.81
CA PRO A 179 -6.98 18.00 -19.47
C PRO A 179 -6.53 18.66 -20.78
N ALA A 180 -5.23 18.93 -20.95
CA ALA A 180 -4.72 19.59 -22.15
C ALA A 180 -4.66 18.67 -23.37
N THR A 181 -4.44 17.37 -23.14
CA THR A 181 -4.26 16.36 -24.20
C THR A 181 -5.36 15.31 -24.25
N GLY A 182 -6.08 15.08 -23.15
CA GLY A 182 -7.04 13.99 -22.98
C GLY A 182 -6.39 12.61 -22.83
N SER A 183 -5.07 12.54 -22.80
CA SER A 183 -4.35 11.32 -22.46
C SER A 183 -4.52 11.00 -20.98
N GLY A 184 -4.52 9.73 -20.60
CA GLY A 184 -4.70 9.37 -19.21
C GLY A 184 -4.11 8.02 -18.83
N ALA A 185 -3.78 7.91 -17.55
CA ALA A 185 -3.40 6.68 -16.89
C ALA A 185 -4.64 6.06 -16.23
N TYR A 186 -4.93 4.81 -16.58
CA TYR A 186 -6.01 4.02 -16.01
C TYR A 186 -5.33 2.96 -15.16
N THR A 187 -5.44 3.08 -13.84
CA THR A 187 -4.77 2.17 -12.90
C THR A 187 -5.76 1.54 -11.94
N ILE A 188 -5.47 0.32 -11.51
CA ILE A 188 -6.13 -0.33 -10.39
C ILE A 188 -5.21 -0.40 -9.17
N GLU A 189 -5.73 -0.07 -8.01
CA GLU A 189 -5.15 -0.33 -6.69
C GLU A 189 -5.38 -1.81 -6.32
N GLY A 190 -4.42 -2.42 -5.62
CA GLY A 190 -4.51 -3.82 -5.21
C GLY A 190 -3.84 -4.81 -6.17
N GLY A 191 -2.88 -4.35 -7.00
CA GLY A 191 -2.09 -5.22 -7.85
C GLY A 191 -1.41 -6.38 -7.09
N SER A 192 -1.03 -7.43 -7.83
CA SER A 192 -0.15 -8.50 -7.33
C SER A 192 1.27 -7.97 -7.15
N ASN A 193 1.44 -7.04 -6.21
CA ASN A 193 2.75 -6.79 -5.64
C ASN A 193 3.14 -8.08 -4.92
N GLY A 194 4.26 -8.67 -5.33
CA GLY A 194 4.81 -9.87 -4.70
C GLY A 194 4.78 -9.73 -3.18
N GLY A 195 3.99 -10.58 -2.53
CA GLY A 195 3.85 -10.60 -1.08
C GLY A 195 2.82 -9.63 -0.50
N ALA A 196 1.56 -9.68 -0.93
CA ALA A 196 0.46 -9.36 -0.04
C ALA A 196 0.35 -10.49 1.00
N PHE A 197 1.12 -10.35 2.08
CA PHE A 197 1.03 -11.21 3.26
C PHE A 197 -0.31 -10.88 3.93
N ASN A 198 -1.38 -11.54 3.50
CA ASN A 198 -2.65 -11.57 4.22
C ASN A 198 -2.42 -12.34 5.53
N LEU A 199 -1.87 -11.64 6.51
CA LEU A 199 -1.75 -12.10 7.89
C LEU A 199 -3.15 -12.29 8.44
N PRO A 200 -3.51 -13.51 8.90
CA PRO A 200 -4.73 -13.70 9.67
C PRO A 200 -4.74 -12.73 10.85
N SER A 201 -5.93 -12.28 11.22
CA SER A 201 -6.31 -11.26 12.21
C SER A 201 -5.62 -11.31 13.59
N ALA A 202 -4.75 -12.30 13.87
CA ALA A 202 -3.85 -12.30 15.02
C ALA A 202 -2.75 -11.21 14.95
N PHE A 203 -2.34 -10.79 13.75
CA PHE A 203 -1.29 -9.75 13.60
C PHE A 203 -1.83 -8.31 13.74
N SER A 204 -3.16 -8.12 13.71
CA SER A 204 -3.82 -6.83 13.97
C SER A 204 -3.61 -6.34 15.42
N LEU A 205 -3.27 -7.24 16.35
CA LEU A 205 -2.88 -6.88 17.71
C LEU A 205 -1.49 -6.23 17.76
N CYS A 206 -0.59 -6.55 16.82
CA CYS A 206 0.76 -5.97 16.75
C CYS A 206 0.77 -4.55 16.16
N THR A 207 -0.10 -4.24 15.20
CA THR A 207 -0.20 -2.88 14.63
C THR A 207 -0.88 -1.90 15.60
N GLY A 208 -1.89 -2.36 16.34
CA GLY A 208 -2.51 -1.60 17.42
C GLY A 208 -1.54 -1.33 18.57
N PHE A 209 -0.74 -2.33 18.96
CA PHE A 209 0.28 -2.17 19.99
C PHE A 209 1.35 -1.13 19.60
N TRP A 210 1.84 -1.17 18.36
CA TRP A 210 2.80 -0.16 17.87
C TRP A 210 2.19 1.24 17.77
N SER A 211 0.91 1.38 17.37
CA SER A 211 0.26 2.69 17.36
C SER A 211 0.06 3.24 18.78
N SER A 212 -0.31 2.38 19.74
CA SER A 212 -0.48 2.77 21.14
C SER A 212 0.85 3.14 21.80
N LEU A 213 1.96 2.50 21.44
CA LEU A 213 3.31 2.87 21.89
C LEU A 213 3.71 4.25 21.34
N TRP A 214 3.42 4.52 20.07
CA TRP A 214 3.69 5.81 19.42
C TRP A 214 2.86 6.96 20.02
N THR A 215 1.58 6.73 20.32
CA THR A 215 0.73 7.75 20.94
C THR A 215 1.14 8.03 22.39
N ASN A 216 1.48 7.00 23.16
CA ASN A 216 2.00 7.18 24.52
C ASN A 216 3.34 7.94 24.50
N PHE A 217 4.24 7.62 23.56
CA PHE A 217 5.49 8.33 23.35
C PHE A 217 5.31 9.82 23.00
N SER A 218 4.32 10.16 22.16
CA SER A 218 4.01 11.57 21.83
C SER A 218 3.40 12.35 23.00
N VAL A 219 2.59 11.71 23.84
CA VAL A 219 1.97 12.35 25.01
C VAL A 219 3.00 12.57 26.12
N THR A 220 3.92 11.63 26.35
CA THR A 220 4.99 11.79 27.34
C THR A 220 5.99 12.90 26.95
N ASN A 221 6.33 13.03 25.66
CA ASN A 221 7.19 14.12 25.14
C ASN A 221 6.54 15.51 25.19
N ALA A 222 5.21 15.59 25.27
CA ALA A 222 4.48 16.86 25.42
C ALA A 222 4.38 17.34 26.88
N VAL A 223 4.43 16.41 27.85
CA VAL A 223 4.32 16.71 29.29
C VAL A 223 5.69 16.93 29.93
N ILE A 224 6.76 16.36 29.38
CA ILE A 224 8.15 16.56 29.81
C ILE A 224 8.97 16.97 28.58
N PRO A 225 9.19 18.28 28.33
CA PRO A 225 9.98 18.69 27.19
C PRO A 225 11.46 18.38 27.47
N GLY A 226 12.03 17.41 26.75
CA GLY A 226 13.48 17.31 26.60
C GLY A 226 14.17 15.95 26.73
N VAL A 227 13.48 14.81 26.77
CA VAL A 227 14.19 13.51 26.78
C VAL A 227 13.41 12.44 26.01
N ALA A 228 13.75 12.29 24.72
CA ALA A 228 13.95 11.00 24.02
C ALA A 228 13.84 11.18 22.50
N LEU A 229 14.97 11.30 21.82
CA LEU A 229 15.15 10.79 20.45
C LEU A 229 15.81 9.40 20.55
N PRO A 230 15.69 8.53 19.53
CA PRO A 230 15.96 7.10 19.67
C PRO A 230 17.46 6.85 19.88
N MET A 231 17.86 6.53 21.11
CA MET A 231 19.27 6.28 21.44
C MET A 231 19.55 4.79 21.55
N GLY A 232 19.60 4.14 20.39
CA GLY A 232 20.37 2.92 20.23
C GLY A 232 21.83 3.17 19.84
N VAL A 233 22.15 4.31 19.20
CA VAL A 233 23.49 4.49 18.56
C VAL A 233 24.08 5.92 18.61
N THR A 234 23.38 6.98 19.02
CA THR A 234 23.92 8.37 18.91
C THR A 234 24.44 9.00 20.20
N LEU A 235 24.66 8.23 21.26
CA LEU A 235 25.18 8.74 22.55
C LEU A 235 26.68 9.10 22.54
N LEU A 236 27.29 9.25 21.36
CA LEU A 236 28.74 9.51 21.25
C LEU A 236 29.13 10.76 20.45
N THR A 237 28.22 11.54 19.87
CA THR A 237 28.63 12.69 19.01
C THR A 237 27.78 13.96 19.10
N GLY A 238 26.84 14.08 20.03
CA GLY A 238 26.05 15.31 20.20
C GLY A 238 26.82 16.40 20.95
N SER A 239 27.00 17.58 20.34
CA SER A 239 27.72 18.72 20.93
C SER A 239 27.15 19.17 22.29
N PHE A 240 25.85 19.01 22.51
CA PHE A 240 25.17 19.30 23.77
C PHE A 240 25.69 18.48 24.97
N VAL A 241 26.08 17.21 24.76
CA VAL A 241 26.61 16.34 25.83
C VAL A 241 28.04 16.73 26.20
N VAL A 242 28.80 17.27 25.25
CA VAL A 242 30.16 17.78 25.46
C VAL A 242 30.15 19.05 26.32
N ASP A 243 29.15 19.91 26.14
CA ASP A 243 28.98 21.13 26.94
C ASP A 243 28.44 20.84 28.35
N ALA A 244 27.52 19.87 28.50
CA ALA A 244 26.97 19.46 29.79
C ALA A 244 27.98 18.71 30.69
N LEU A 245 29.02 18.10 30.11
CA LEU A 245 30.11 17.42 30.82
C LEU A 245 31.38 18.28 30.96
N GLY A 246 31.29 19.59 30.71
CA GLY A 246 32.41 20.54 30.88
C GLY A 246 33.58 20.32 29.92
N GLY A 247 33.35 19.75 28.73
CA GLY A 247 34.37 19.54 27.71
C GLY A 247 35.31 18.36 27.95
N ILE A 248 34.84 17.30 28.63
CA ILE A 248 35.59 16.05 28.80
C ILE A 248 35.27 15.11 27.64
N THR A 249 36.18 15.03 26.68
CA THR A 249 36.13 14.04 25.58
C THR A 249 36.80 12.73 25.98
N LEU A 250 36.50 11.63 25.28
CA LEU A 250 37.16 10.32 25.47
C LEU A 250 38.70 10.42 25.45
N LEU A 251 39.25 11.38 24.71
CA LEU A 251 40.69 11.68 24.65
C LEU A 251 41.26 12.18 25.99
N LYS A 252 40.50 12.96 26.78
CA LYS A 252 40.93 13.45 28.09
C LYS A 252 40.84 12.38 29.19
N ILE A 253 39.90 11.44 29.05
CA ILE A 253 39.75 10.28 29.94
C ILE A 253 40.93 9.32 29.78
N PHE A 254 41.40 9.10 28.55
CA PHE A 254 42.56 8.27 28.27
C PHE A 254 43.90 8.89 28.74
N LEU A 255 44.01 10.22 28.76
CA LEU A 255 45.26 10.91 29.12
C LEU A 255 45.43 11.23 30.61
N ASN A 256 44.37 11.15 31.42
CA ASN A 256 44.42 11.61 32.81
C ASN A 256 43.74 10.65 33.80
N TRP A 257 44.29 9.43 33.87
CA TRP A 257 43.85 8.33 34.75
C TRP A 257 43.75 8.72 36.24
N ASN A 258 44.43 9.79 36.68
CA ASN A 258 44.47 10.21 38.08
C ASN A 258 43.34 11.19 38.50
N ALA A 259 42.50 11.66 37.57
CA ALA A 259 41.41 12.59 37.89
C ALA A 259 40.12 11.90 38.39
N LEU A 260 40.04 10.57 38.30
CA LEU A 260 38.86 9.79 38.69
C LEU A 260 38.71 9.55 40.21
N VAL A 261 39.69 9.93 41.02
CA VAL A 261 39.63 9.73 42.48
C VAL A 261 38.83 10.82 43.21
N ALA A 262 38.51 11.94 42.55
CA ALA A 262 37.85 13.09 43.19
C ALA A 262 36.30 13.16 43.03
N ALA A 263 35.64 12.19 42.40
CA ALA A 263 34.19 12.25 42.13
C ALA A 263 33.39 11.13 42.82
N TRP A 264 33.39 11.13 44.15
CA TRP A 264 32.59 10.23 45.01
C TRP A 264 31.07 10.56 45.03
N ALA A 265 30.49 10.97 43.90
CA ALA A 265 29.06 11.30 43.82
C ALA A 265 28.31 10.76 42.58
N ILE A 266 28.99 10.07 41.64
CA ILE A 266 28.37 9.64 40.36
C ILE A 266 28.36 8.11 40.19
N GLY A 267 29.14 7.37 40.98
CA GLY A 267 29.23 5.91 40.93
C GLY A 267 27.88 5.17 41.06
N PRO A 268 26.98 5.53 42.00
CA PRO A 268 25.70 4.84 42.17
C PRO A 268 24.73 5.04 41.00
N ALA A 269 24.73 6.23 40.39
CA ALA A 269 23.78 6.57 39.32
C ALA A 269 24.09 5.83 38.01
N ILE A 270 25.38 5.66 37.68
CA ILE A 270 25.81 4.93 36.49
C ILE A 270 25.52 3.43 36.63
N VAL A 271 25.78 2.84 37.81
CA VAL A 271 25.51 1.43 38.07
C VAL A 271 24.01 1.13 38.05
N MET A 272 23.19 2.03 38.62
CA MET A 272 21.72 1.91 38.58
C MET A 272 21.17 2.03 37.15
N ALA A 273 21.71 2.93 36.33
CA ALA A 273 21.28 3.09 34.93
C ALA A 273 21.61 1.84 34.09
N ILE A 274 22.78 1.24 34.29
CA ILE A 274 23.19 0.01 33.60
C ILE A 274 22.30 -1.17 34.05
N ALA A 275 22.04 -1.31 35.35
CA ALA A 275 21.21 -2.38 35.89
C ALA A 275 19.76 -2.32 35.39
N VAL A 276 19.15 -1.12 35.36
CA VAL A 276 17.79 -0.92 34.84
C VAL A 276 17.71 -1.19 33.34
N SER A 277 18.73 -0.79 32.57
CA SER A 277 18.81 -1.06 31.13
C SER A 277 18.90 -2.56 30.83
N LEU A 278 19.72 -3.31 31.57
CA LEU A 278 19.87 -4.75 31.43
C LEU A 278 18.58 -5.51 31.78
N ILE A 279 17.89 -5.10 32.85
CA ILE A 279 16.60 -5.70 33.26
C ILE A 279 15.54 -5.47 32.18
N ASN A 280 15.46 -4.25 31.63
CA ASN A 280 14.50 -3.95 30.56
C ASN A 280 14.80 -4.72 29.27
N PHE A 281 16.09 -4.88 28.92
CA PHE A 281 16.49 -5.68 27.76
C PHE A 281 16.13 -7.15 27.92
N ILE A 282 16.38 -7.73 29.10
CA ILE A 282 16.04 -9.12 29.41
C ILE A 282 14.52 -9.33 29.39
N LEU A 283 13.74 -8.43 29.99
CA LEU A 283 12.27 -8.52 29.97
C LEU A 283 11.70 -8.41 28.54
N MET A 284 12.23 -7.51 27.70
CA MET A 284 11.84 -7.42 26.29
C MET A 284 12.18 -8.71 25.53
N SER A 285 13.37 -9.29 25.74
CA SER A 285 13.76 -10.54 25.08
C SER A 285 12.88 -11.72 25.50
N LEU A 286 12.53 -11.83 26.78
CA LEU A 286 11.64 -12.89 27.29
C LEU A 286 10.22 -12.77 26.74
N VAL A 287 9.69 -11.54 26.65
CA VAL A 287 8.35 -11.28 26.08
C VAL A 287 8.33 -11.55 24.58
N PHE A 288 9.41 -11.24 23.87
CA PHE A 288 9.55 -11.54 22.45
C PHE A 288 9.57 -13.06 22.18
N GLU A 289 10.37 -13.82 22.95
CA GLU A 289 10.44 -15.28 22.84
C GLU A 289 9.10 -15.95 23.21
N LEU A 290 8.42 -15.47 24.26
CA LEU A 290 7.07 -15.93 24.60
C LEU A 290 6.05 -15.65 23.48
N GLY A 291 6.16 -14.49 22.83
CA GLY A 291 5.34 -14.14 21.66
C GLY A 291 5.54 -15.09 20.48
N ILE A 292 6.80 -15.44 20.18
CA ILE A 292 7.14 -16.43 19.14
C ILE A 292 6.58 -17.82 19.51
N LEU A 293 6.75 -18.25 20.77
CA LEU A 293 6.28 -19.53 21.25
C LEU A 293 4.76 -19.66 21.11
N ILE A 294 4.00 -18.67 21.58
CA ILE A 294 2.53 -18.66 21.49
C ILE A 294 2.08 -18.63 20.02
N GLY A 295 2.72 -17.81 19.18
CA GLY A 295 2.43 -17.75 17.75
C GLY A 295 2.67 -19.09 17.05
N SER A 296 3.77 -19.76 17.36
CA SER A 296 4.09 -21.07 16.78
C SER A 296 3.13 -22.18 17.25
N ALA A 297 2.71 -22.15 18.52
CA ALA A 297 1.72 -23.08 19.07
C ALA A 297 0.32 -22.85 18.48
N ALA A 298 -0.09 -21.61 18.26
CA ALA A 298 -1.36 -21.27 17.63
C ALA A 298 -1.40 -21.74 16.16
N VAL A 299 -0.30 -21.58 15.42
CA VAL A 299 -0.17 -22.09 14.04
C VAL A 299 -0.17 -23.63 14.00
N ALA A 300 0.46 -24.28 14.98
CA ALA A 300 0.42 -25.74 15.11
C ALA A 300 -1.01 -26.25 15.41
N ALA A 301 -1.72 -25.60 16.33
CA ALA A 301 -3.11 -25.94 16.69
C ALA A 301 -4.09 -25.75 15.53
N ALA A 302 -3.95 -24.67 14.75
CA ALA A 302 -4.76 -24.43 13.56
C ALA A 302 -4.57 -25.52 12.49
N ASN A 303 -3.35 -26.05 12.35
CA ASN A 303 -3.04 -27.12 11.41
C ASN A 303 -3.56 -28.50 11.85
N THR A 304 -3.68 -28.75 13.16
CA THR A 304 -4.29 -30.00 13.69
C THR A 304 -5.81 -30.02 13.55
N CYS A 305 -6.49 -28.88 13.70
CA CYS A 305 -7.96 -28.81 13.49
C CYS A 305 -8.36 -29.05 12.02
N ARG A 306 -7.47 -28.76 11.05
CA ARG A 306 -7.75 -28.99 9.61
C ARG A 306 -7.62 -30.45 9.15
N LYS A 307 -7.21 -31.37 10.02
CA LYS A 307 -7.09 -32.81 9.71
C LYS A 307 -8.23 -33.65 10.29
N GLY A 308 -9.20 -33.02 10.96
CA GLY A 308 -10.29 -33.69 11.69
C GLY A 308 -11.60 -33.84 10.94
N ASP A 309 -11.72 -33.34 9.70
CA ASP A 309 -12.92 -33.46 8.85
C ASP A 309 -12.61 -34.19 7.54
#